data_AF-A0A1I8G8T8-F1
#
_entry.id   AF-A0A1I8G8T8-F1
#
_cell.length_a   1.000
_cell.length_b   1.000
_cell.length_c   1.000
_cell.angle_alpha   90.00
_cell.angle_beta   90.00
_cell.angle_gamma   90.00
#
_symmetry.space_group_name_H-M   'P 1'
#
loop_
_entity.id
_entity.type
_entity.pdbx_description
1 polymer ?
#
loop_
_entity_poly.entity_id
_entity_poly.type
_entity_poly.pdbx_seq_one_letter_code
_entity_poly.pdbx_strand_id
1 'polypeptide(L)'
;HLSSIYVTYAGPTSVRGIDLLRFTAPAEVFYNSTLNPENQGFCVGGICLDSGVLNLTTCQPGFHMSKSMKPVFMPIMWVNESATIGSDSADQFRGSVLLAVKAAAAVQWGSLAVGLVCFLACLSACACQRARRNRQNFNSDTRPDINDVGSSASSTIKWRVASGLLGVGAVLCLAAGLALPHLARGMFSDKLAKLLPISADSPTYSSWVSSELRFQVWLWNITNSWAVMQEGAKPSLEQVGPFTFAETRTRDGVKFYENATMRGILRKLGQKVPEKFGLLVGKNNSAKGTALVGTGSASLADLSQVQRWNGQSKLEVWPGDFGNRLTGSSDGSMFPPPVSAGSSLKVFTPDLCRSADLSYSGDDRVREIPVLRFQVAKSSMMNASANPDNAAFCTPRCLDSGVLNLTLCLPGNPPIVASAPHFHGAPTYRAAVSLQPAAPADGEPPFEFNTRLEVEPNTGLLLRAARRMQINAALEQVAGFSDTDRFSSPLLMPYAWLNESGGIGVEAAARFRGRVLQPLRLSSLISWLLLAAGLALLILCCVVCSLEIRLRVADRIRAARRQEQPLESMNSSDLADLYSEESKLKLRTGDDAGQLDKVEKPKTGADIEERLLKDAPALPETDIV
;
A
#
# COMPACT_ATOMS: atom_id res chain seq x y z
N HIS A 1 5.70 4.78 -33.28
CA HIS A 1 5.57 6.21 -32.95
C HIS A 1 4.11 6.52 -32.72
N LEU A 2 3.73 7.00 -31.53
CA LEU A 2 2.37 7.44 -31.22
C LEU A 2 2.31 8.95 -31.44
N SER A 3 1.48 9.42 -32.38
CA SER A 3 1.17 10.84 -32.53
C SER A 3 0.17 11.27 -31.43
N SER A 4 0.47 12.37 -30.74
CA SER A 4 -0.45 12.99 -29.79
C SER A 4 -1.33 14.02 -30.50
N ILE A 5 -2.64 13.93 -30.35
CA ILE A 5 -3.59 14.92 -30.85
C ILE A 5 -3.94 15.88 -29.70
N TYR A 6 -3.83 17.19 -29.93
CA TYR A 6 -4.29 18.18 -28.97
C TYR A 6 -5.80 18.40 -29.12
N VAL A 7 -6.46 18.75 -28.02
CA VAL A 7 -7.91 18.99 -27.97
C VAL A 7 -8.18 20.39 -27.44
N THR A 8 -9.25 21.00 -27.93
CA THR A 8 -9.69 22.34 -27.52
C THR A 8 -10.96 22.25 -26.68
N TYR A 9 -11.12 23.17 -25.74
CA TYR A 9 -12.30 23.21 -24.89
C TYR A 9 -13.52 23.65 -25.70
N ALA A 10 -14.54 22.79 -25.74
CA ALA A 10 -15.77 22.98 -26.52
C ALA A 10 -16.96 23.45 -25.65
N GLY A 11 -16.76 23.61 -24.34
CA GLY A 11 -17.80 24.05 -23.41
C GLY A 11 -18.22 22.99 -22.40
N PRO A 12 -19.08 23.35 -21.43
CA PRO A 12 -19.60 22.41 -20.46
C PRO A 12 -20.56 21.42 -21.13
N THR A 13 -20.71 20.26 -20.51
CA THR A 13 -21.71 19.25 -20.88
C THR A 13 -22.13 18.49 -19.64
N SER A 14 -23.28 17.82 -19.67
CA SER A 14 -23.70 16.95 -18.59
C SER A 14 -24.04 15.59 -19.15
N VAL A 15 -23.42 14.54 -18.60
CA VAL A 15 -23.69 13.16 -18.99
C VAL A 15 -24.18 12.43 -17.76
N ARG A 16 -25.45 11.99 -17.81
CA ARG A 16 -26.12 11.31 -16.70
C ARG A 16 -25.99 12.11 -15.38
N GLY A 17 -26.23 13.43 -15.44
CA GLY A 17 -26.21 14.30 -14.26
C GLY A 17 -24.82 14.52 -13.62
N ILE A 18 -23.75 14.24 -14.35
CA ILE A 18 -22.38 14.60 -13.98
C ILE A 18 -21.95 15.73 -14.92
N ASP A 19 -21.59 16.87 -14.33
CA ASP A 19 -21.12 18.03 -15.09
C ASP A 19 -19.66 17.79 -15.51
N LEU A 20 -19.41 17.93 -16.80
CA LEU A 20 -18.16 17.63 -17.48
C LEU A 20 -17.73 18.82 -18.34
N LEU A 21 -16.43 18.92 -18.58
CA LEU A 21 -15.86 19.80 -19.59
C LEU A 21 -15.68 19.00 -20.88
N ARG A 22 -16.30 19.46 -21.96
CA ARG A 22 -16.20 18.84 -23.27
C ARG A 22 -14.97 19.38 -23.98
N PHE A 23 -14.18 18.47 -24.54
CA PHE A 23 -13.05 18.83 -25.39
C PHE A 23 -13.22 18.16 -26.75
N THR A 24 -12.86 18.85 -27.82
CA THR A 24 -12.94 18.37 -29.20
C THR A 24 -11.61 18.55 -29.90
N ALA A 25 -11.21 17.58 -30.72
CA ALA A 25 -10.08 17.77 -31.62
C ALA A 25 -10.47 18.86 -32.64
N PRO A 26 -9.64 19.90 -32.80
CA PRO A 26 -9.94 21.00 -33.70
C PRO A 26 -9.66 20.57 -35.16
N ALA A 27 -10.35 21.15 -36.13
CA ALA A 27 -10.32 20.70 -37.53
C ALA A 27 -8.91 20.82 -38.16
N GLU A 28 -8.10 21.72 -37.62
CA GLU A 28 -6.71 22.02 -37.95
C GLU A 28 -5.79 20.81 -37.84
N VAL A 29 -6.16 19.81 -37.04
CA VAL A 29 -5.46 18.53 -36.93
C VAL A 29 -5.40 17.82 -38.29
N PHE A 30 -6.43 18.00 -39.12
CA PHE A 30 -6.51 17.38 -40.45
C PHE A 30 -6.10 18.33 -41.57
N TYR A 31 -5.61 19.53 -41.28
CA TYR A 31 -5.15 20.45 -42.32
C TYR A 31 -3.82 20.00 -42.92
N ASN A 32 -3.62 20.25 -44.21
CA ASN A 32 -2.33 20.01 -44.84
C ASN A 32 -1.23 20.91 -44.24
N SER A 33 0.02 20.58 -44.51
CA SER A 33 1.18 21.33 -43.99
C SER A 33 1.25 22.78 -44.47
N THR A 34 0.52 23.13 -45.54
CA THR A 34 0.42 24.51 -46.03
C THR A 34 -0.49 25.37 -45.16
N LEU A 35 -1.59 24.80 -44.65
CA LEU A 35 -2.55 25.48 -43.79
C LEU A 35 -2.21 25.34 -42.30
N ASN A 36 -1.56 24.24 -41.91
CA ASN A 36 -1.03 24.03 -40.56
C ASN A 36 0.42 23.51 -40.63
N PRO A 37 1.43 24.40 -40.51
CA PRO A 37 2.85 24.03 -40.64
C PRO A 37 3.31 22.92 -39.69
N GLU A 38 2.68 22.75 -38.52
CA GLU A 38 2.99 21.67 -37.58
C GLU A 38 2.77 20.28 -38.18
N ASN A 39 1.90 20.16 -39.18
CA ASN A 39 1.60 18.91 -39.85
C ASN A 39 2.65 18.47 -40.89
N GLN A 40 3.76 19.21 -41.04
CA GLN A 40 4.86 18.85 -41.95
C GLN A 40 5.45 17.45 -41.65
N GLY A 41 5.45 17.02 -40.38
CA GLY A 41 5.89 15.68 -39.98
C GLY A 41 5.06 14.53 -40.54
N PHE A 42 3.84 14.80 -41.02
CA PHE A 42 2.97 13.82 -41.69
C PHE A 42 3.23 13.75 -43.20
N CYS A 43 4.14 14.55 -43.76
CA CYS A 43 4.55 14.45 -45.16
C CYS A 43 5.59 13.34 -45.37
N VAL A 44 5.15 12.08 -45.41
CA VAL A 44 6.03 10.92 -45.55
C VAL A 44 6.64 10.86 -46.96
N GLY A 45 7.97 10.72 -47.05
CA GLY A 45 8.68 10.60 -48.33
C GLY A 45 8.64 11.85 -49.21
N GLY A 46 8.31 13.01 -48.64
CA GLY A 46 8.13 14.28 -49.35
C GLY A 46 6.77 14.43 -50.04
N ILE A 47 5.81 13.55 -49.75
CA ILE A 47 4.42 13.63 -50.24
C ILE A 47 3.55 14.17 -49.11
N CYS A 48 3.01 15.38 -49.28
CA CYS A 48 2.00 15.94 -48.39
C CYS A 48 0.61 15.69 -48.99
N LEU A 49 -0.34 15.20 -48.17
CA LEU A 49 -1.73 15.01 -48.59
C LEU A 49 -2.53 16.31 -48.42
N ASP A 50 -3.66 16.40 -49.12
CA ASP A 50 -4.62 17.50 -48.98
C ASP A 50 -5.32 17.46 -47.61
N SER A 51 -5.84 18.62 -47.19
CA SER A 51 -6.59 18.75 -45.94
C SER A 51 -7.78 17.78 -45.88
N GLY A 52 -8.02 17.20 -44.71
CA GLY A 52 -9.02 16.16 -44.46
C GLY A 52 -8.43 14.75 -44.45
N VAL A 53 -7.17 14.56 -44.85
CA VAL A 53 -6.53 13.24 -44.92
C VAL A 53 -5.12 13.27 -44.31
N LEU A 54 -4.83 12.33 -43.41
CA LEU A 54 -3.52 12.19 -42.76
C LEU A 54 -2.78 10.96 -43.29
N ASN A 55 -1.50 11.11 -43.62
CA ASN A 55 -0.67 10.01 -44.08
C ASN A 55 -0.12 9.21 -42.89
N LEU A 56 -0.68 8.02 -42.67
CA LEU A 56 -0.28 7.10 -41.59
C LEU A 56 0.55 5.91 -42.09
N THR A 57 1.11 5.99 -43.30
CA THR A 57 1.80 4.84 -43.93
C THR A 57 3.01 4.37 -43.13
N THR A 58 3.69 5.28 -42.41
CA THR A 58 4.78 4.94 -41.48
C THR A 58 4.34 4.17 -40.23
N CYS A 59 3.04 4.16 -39.91
CA CYS A 59 2.48 3.38 -38.82
C CYS A 59 2.29 1.90 -39.19
N GLN A 60 2.37 1.54 -40.48
CA GLN A 60 2.28 0.15 -40.95
C GLN A 60 3.56 -0.27 -41.68
N PRO A 61 4.36 -1.20 -41.12
CA PRO A 61 5.58 -1.66 -41.79
C PRO A 61 5.23 -2.40 -43.10
N GLY A 62 5.89 -2.01 -44.20
CA GLY A 62 5.79 -2.68 -45.51
C GLY A 62 4.97 -1.96 -46.58
N PHE A 63 4.34 -0.81 -46.28
CA PHE A 63 3.64 0.00 -47.27
C PHE A 63 4.45 1.26 -47.64
N HIS A 64 4.55 1.55 -48.94
CA HIS A 64 5.15 2.79 -49.46
C HIS A 64 4.23 3.42 -50.52
N MET A 65 3.87 4.69 -50.35
CA MET A 65 3.16 5.43 -51.39
C MET A 65 4.11 5.76 -52.54
N SER A 66 3.72 5.39 -53.77
CA SER A 66 4.45 5.74 -54.99
C SER A 66 4.24 7.21 -55.36
N LYS A 67 5.31 7.91 -55.76
CA LYS A 67 5.27 9.30 -56.26
C LYS A 67 4.61 9.44 -57.64
N SER A 68 4.43 8.34 -58.36
CA SER A 68 4.07 8.35 -59.79
C SER A 68 2.57 8.28 -60.06
N MET A 69 1.72 8.17 -59.02
CA MET A 69 0.26 8.12 -59.15
C MET A 69 -0.40 9.11 -58.18
N LYS A 70 -1.43 9.82 -58.65
CA LYS A 70 -2.30 10.60 -57.77
C LYS A 70 -3.07 9.63 -56.85
N PRO A 71 -2.99 9.77 -55.52
CA PRO A 71 -3.71 8.88 -54.62
C PRO A 71 -5.22 9.09 -54.76
N VAL A 72 -5.97 8.00 -54.88
CA VAL A 72 -7.43 7.99 -54.82
C VAL A 72 -7.82 7.41 -53.45
N PHE A 73 -8.50 8.20 -52.63
CA PHE A 73 -8.93 7.79 -51.30
C PHE A 73 -10.36 7.27 -51.37
N MET A 74 -10.55 5.98 -51.08
CA MET A 74 -11.87 5.38 -50.97
C MET A 74 -12.21 5.20 -49.49
N PRO A 75 -13.37 5.70 -49.00
CA PRO A 75 -13.80 5.43 -47.64
C PRO A 75 -14.15 3.94 -47.50
N ILE A 76 -13.39 3.21 -46.69
CA ILE A 76 -13.59 1.77 -46.49
C ILE A 76 -14.57 1.52 -45.33
N MET A 77 -14.44 2.29 -44.25
CA MET A 77 -15.21 2.11 -43.03
C MET A 77 -15.26 3.41 -42.24
N TRP A 78 -16.42 3.71 -41.66
CA TRP A 78 -16.54 4.71 -40.60
C TRP A 78 -16.65 3.99 -39.26
N VAL A 79 -15.84 4.41 -38.29
CA VAL A 79 -15.77 3.81 -36.97
C VAL A 79 -16.24 4.83 -35.94
N ASN A 80 -17.21 4.43 -35.11
CA ASN A 80 -17.69 5.24 -33.98
C ASN A 80 -17.34 4.55 -32.67
N GLU A 81 -16.21 4.93 -32.10
CA GLU A 81 -15.80 4.50 -30.77
C GLU A 81 -16.32 5.48 -29.72
N SER A 82 -17.59 5.32 -29.33
CA SER A 82 -18.15 6.04 -28.19
C SER A 82 -18.16 5.16 -26.95
N ALA A 83 -17.39 5.51 -25.91
CA ALA A 83 -17.51 4.92 -24.59
C ALA A 83 -18.24 5.91 -23.66
N THR A 84 -19.28 5.45 -22.97
CA THR A 84 -19.97 6.24 -21.95
C THR A 84 -20.02 5.48 -20.63
N ILE A 85 -20.03 6.20 -19.51
CA ILE A 85 -20.14 5.59 -18.19
C ILE A 85 -21.52 4.93 -18.03
N GLY A 86 -21.55 3.67 -17.56
CA GLY A 86 -22.77 2.95 -17.23
C GLY A 86 -23.56 3.63 -16.09
N SER A 87 -24.86 3.34 -15.95
CA SER A 87 -25.76 3.99 -14.98
C SER A 87 -25.27 3.74 -13.57
N ASP A 88 -24.95 2.49 -13.28
CA ASP A 88 -24.55 2.04 -11.95
C ASP A 88 -23.20 2.65 -11.57
N SER A 89 -22.31 2.81 -12.55
CA SER A 89 -21.02 3.49 -12.36
C SER A 89 -21.19 4.99 -12.16
N ALA A 90 -22.13 5.62 -12.85
CA ALA A 90 -22.46 7.05 -12.68
C ALA A 90 -23.09 7.31 -11.31
N ASP A 91 -24.03 6.46 -10.87
CA ASP A 91 -24.67 6.56 -9.56
C ASP A 91 -23.66 6.29 -8.44
N GLN A 92 -22.76 5.32 -8.63
CA GLN A 92 -21.66 5.07 -7.70
C GLN A 92 -20.69 6.26 -7.62
N PHE A 93 -20.37 6.91 -8.74
CA PHE A 93 -19.52 8.10 -8.77
C PHE A 93 -20.20 9.28 -8.04
N ARG A 94 -21.50 9.49 -8.28
CA ARG A 94 -22.28 10.51 -7.58
C ARG A 94 -22.33 10.26 -6.07
N GLY A 95 -22.65 9.04 -5.65
CA GLY A 95 -22.79 8.68 -4.23
C GLY A 95 -21.47 8.59 -3.47
N SER A 96 -20.39 8.11 -4.10
CA SER A 96 -19.14 7.81 -3.40
C SER A 96 -18.11 8.93 -3.48
N VAL A 97 -18.09 9.68 -4.58
CA VAL A 97 -17.05 10.69 -4.86
C VAL A 97 -17.62 12.09 -4.76
N LEU A 98 -18.67 12.41 -5.53
CA LEU A 98 -19.23 13.77 -5.52
C LEU A 98 -19.88 14.11 -4.18
N LEU A 99 -20.58 13.17 -3.56
CA LEU A 99 -21.14 13.37 -2.22
C LEU A 99 -20.05 13.55 -1.17
N ALA A 100 -18.96 12.78 -1.24
CA ALA A 100 -17.84 12.89 -0.32
C ALA A 100 -17.07 14.22 -0.49
N VAL A 101 -16.87 14.69 -1.73
CA VAL A 101 -16.24 15.99 -2.01
C VAL A 101 -17.15 17.14 -1.54
N LYS A 102 -18.46 17.07 -1.80
CA LYS A 102 -19.43 18.05 -1.29
C LYS A 102 -19.51 18.03 0.24
N ALA A 103 -19.47 16.85 0.85
CA ALA A 103 -19.44 16.69 2.31
C ALA A 103 -18.13 17.22 2.90
N ALA A 104 -16.98 16.97 2.27
CA ALA A 104 -15.69 17.52 2.71
C ALA A 104 -15.66 19.05 2.64
N ALA A 105 -16.19 19.63 1.56
CA ALA A 105 -16.37 21.08 1.47
C ALA A 105 -17.32 21.59 2.57
N ALA A 106 -18.45 20.90 2.82
CA ALA A 106 -19.38 21.25 3.89
C ALA A 106 -18.75 21.14 5.29
N VAL A 107 -17.88 20.15 5.52
CA VAL A 107 -17.10 20.01 6.77
C VAL A 107 -16.06 21.11 6.89
N GLN A 108 -15.41 21.52 5.80
CA GLN A 108 -14.47 22.65 5.80
C GLN A 108 -15.18 23.97 6.12
N TRP A 109 -16.33 24.25 5.49
CA TRP A 109 -17.15 25.42 5.81
C TRP A 109 -17.75 25.34 7.22
N GLY A 110 -18.18 24.16 7.65
CA GLY A 110 -18.72 23.92 8.99
C GLY A 110 -17.67 24.13 10.09
N SER A 111 -16.45 23.63 9.89
CA SER A 111 -15.33 23.82 10.82
C SER A 111 -14.83 25.26 10.85
N LEU A 112 -14.80 25.95 9.71
CA LEU A 112 -14.54 27.40 9.67
C LEU A 112 -15.64 28.19 10.41
N ALA A 113 -16.91 27.81 10.25
CA ALA A 113 -18.03 28.45 10.95
C ALA A 113 -17.95 28.22 12.46
N VAL A 114 -17.67 26.98 12.90
CA VAL A 114 -17.48 26.64 14.33
C VAL A 114 -16.26 27.38 14.89
N GLY A 115 -15.15 27.42 14.15
CA GLY A 115 -13.95 28.18 14.52
C GLY A 115 -14.24 29.67 14.67
N LEU A 116 -14.99 30.27 13.75
CA LEU A 116 -15.41 31.67 13.80
C LEU A 116 -16.33 31.94 15.00
N VAL A 117 -17.30 31.06 15.28
CA VAL A 117 -18.19 31.17 16.45
C VAL A 117 -17.38 31.10 17.75
N CYS A 118 -16.45 30.17 17.87
CA CYS A 118 -15.56 30.06 19.03
C CYS A 118 -14.66 31.31 19.18
N PHE A 119 -14.13 31.83 18.07
CA PHE A 119 -13.31 33.04 18.07
C PHE A 119 -14.10 34.29 18.49
N LEU A 120 -15.31 34.46 17.94
CA LEU A 120 -16.22 35.55 18.32
C LEU A 120 -16.70 35.42 19.77
N ALA A 121 -16.95 34.20 20.25
CA ALA A 121 -17.28 33.95 21.66
C ALA A 121 -16.12 34.36 22.58
N CYS A 122 -14.87 34.00 22.23
CA CYS A 122 -13.67 34.45 22.94
C CYS A 122 -13.48 35.97 22.91
N LEU A 123 -13.67 36.62 21.75
CA LEU A 123 -13.60 38.08 21.65
C LEU A 123 -14.69 38.77 22.48
N SER A 124 -15.90 38.23 22.49
CA SER A 124 -17.01 38.75 23.30
C SER A 124 -16.73 38.59 24.79
N ALA A 125 -16.14 37.47 25.21
CA ALA A 125 -15.72 37.24 26.60
C ALA A 125 -14.61 38.22 27.01
N CYS A 126 -13.61 38.43 26.15
CA CYS A 126 -12.54 39.42 26.36
C CYS A 126 -13.09 40.86 26.40
N ALA A 127 -14.03 41.22 25.52
CA ALA A 127 -14.68 42.53 25.52
C ALA A 127 -15.53 42.75 26.77
N CYS A 128 -16.29 41.74 27.22
CA CYS A 128 -17.03 41.76 28.47
C CYS A 128 -16.11 41.92 29.68
N GLN A 129 -14.95 41.23 29.69
CA GLN A 129 -13.95 41.40 30.74
C GLN A 129 -13.35 42.81 30.73
N ARG A 130 -13.04 43.37 29.56
CA ARG A 130 -12.50 44.73 29.42
C ARG A 130 -13.53 45.80 29.83
N ALA A 131 -14.80 45.62 29.47
CA ALA A 131 -15.89 46.50 29.89
C ALA A 131 -16.13 46.44 31.42
N ARG A 132 -16.07 45.24 32.02
CA ARG A 132 -16.12 45.08 33.49
C ARG A 132 -14.94 45.76 34.18
N ARG A 133 -13.74 45.65 33.62
CA ARG A 133 -12.53 46.31 34.13
C ARG A 133 -12.64 47.85 34.04
N ASN A 134 -13.17 48.38 32.94
CA ASN A 134 -13.44 49.82 32.82
C ASN A 134 -14.54 50.31 33.79
N ARG A 135 -15.58 49.50 34.05
CA ARG A 135 -16.61 49.83 35.06
C ARG A 135 -16.04 49.83 36.48
N GLN A 136 -15.12 48.93 36.79
CA GLN A 136 -14.42 48.92 38.09
C GLN A 136 -13.46 50.11 38.24
N ASN A 137 -12.81 50.57 37.17
CA ASN A 137 -11.98 51.79 37.19
C ASN A 137 -12.81 53.09 37.22
N PHE A 138 -14.08 53.07 36.80
CA PHE A 138 -14.97 54.24 36.91
C PHE A 138 -15.61 54.34 38.30
N ASN A 139 -15.84 53.21 38.97
CA ASN A 139 -16.37 53.17 40.34
C ASN A 139 -15.30 53.38 41.43
N SER A 140 -14.02 53.51 41.10
CA SER A 140 -12.96 53.77 42.09
C SER A 140 -12.92 55.22 42.61
N ASP A 141 -13.77 56.12 42.11
CA ASP A 141 -13.92 57.49 42.62
C ASP A 141 -15.09 57.70 43.59
N THR A 142 -15.79 56.63 43.99
CA THR A 142 -16.86 56.71 45.00
C THR A 142 -16.76 55.56 46.01
N ARG A 143 -16.96 55.91 47.30
CA ARG A 143 -16.88 55.08 48.52
C ARG A 143 -17.25 53.60 48.35
N PRO A 144 -16.60 52.68 49.10
CA PRO A 144 -16.89 51.26 49.01
C PRO A 144 -18.21 50.91 49.70
N ASP A 145 -19.11 50.26 48.96
CA ASP A 145 -20.34 49.65 49.48
C ASP A 145 -20.06 48.23 49.99
N ILE A 146 -20.59 47.88 51.16
CA ILE A 146 -20.26 46.67 51.94
C ILE A 146 -20.91 45.36 51.42
N ASN A 147 -21.62 45.38 50.29
CA ASN A 147 -22.42 44.21 49.86
C ASN A 147 -21.89 43.41 48.64
N ASP A 148 -20.65 43.61 48.18
CA ASP A 148 -20.15 42.94 46.96
C ASP A 148 -19.33 41.64 47.22
N VAL A 149 -19.80 40.79 48.15
CA VAL A 149 -19.19 39.47 48.42
C VAL A 149 -19.65 38.39 47.41
N GLY A 150 -20.63 38.68 46.55
CA GLY A 150 -21.21 37.73 45.60
C GLY A 150 -20.52 37.63 44.22
N SER A 151 -19.73 38.62 43.80
CA SER A 151 -19.28 38.72 42.39
C SER A 151 -17.94 38.04 42.06
N SER A 152 -17.12 37.71 43.06
CA SER A 152 -15.84 36.99 42.90
C SER A 152 -16.01 35.45 42.75
N ALA A 153 -17.05 34.88 43.35
CA ALA A 153 -17.38 33.46 43.21
C ALA A 153 -17.83 33.09 41.77
N SER A 154 -18.47 34.01 41.05
CA SER A 154 -18.97 33.78 39.69
C SER A 154 -17.86 33.69 38.62
N SER A 155 -16.71 34.33 38.83
CA SER A 155 -15.59 34.30 37.87
C SER A 155 -14.75 33.02 38.00
N THR A 156 -14.52 32.55 39.22
CA THR A 156 -13.76 31.32 39.52
C THR A 156 -14.50 30.06 39.08
N ILE A 157 -15.83 30.03 39.16
CA ILE A 157 -16.65 28.93 38.64
C ILE A 157 -16.49 28.79 37.11
N LYS A 158 -16.41 29.91 36.38
CA LYS A 158 -16.29 29.90 34.91
C LYS A 158 -14.95 29.33 34.41
N TRP A 159 -13.84 29.66 35.08
CA TRP A 159 -12.52 29.12 34.72
C TRP A 159 -12.41 27.62 34.99
N ARG A 160 -12.99 27.13 36.09
CA ARG A 160 -13.04 25.68 36.42
C ARG A 160 -13.87 24.87 35.43
N VAL A 161 -15.00 25.43 34.98
CA VAL A 161 -15.82 24.77 33.94
C VAL A 161 -15.09 24.76 32.60
N ALA A 162 -14.42 25.86 32.24
CA ALA A 162 -13.65 25.94 31.00
C ALA A 162 -12.45 24.98 30.96
N SER A 163 -11.65 24.89 32.03
CA SER A 163 -10.53 23.93 32.12
C SER A 163 -11.02 22.48 32.16
N GLY A 164 -12.12 22.21 32.85
CA GLY A 164 -12.77 20.90 32.84
C GLY A 164 -13.22 20.45 31.44
N LEU A 165 -13.86 21.34 30.67
CA LEU A 165 -14.30 21.05 29.30
C LEU A 165 -13.11 20.81 28.35
N LEU A 166 -12.03 21.59 28.48
CA LEU A 166 -10.80 21.39 27.70
C LEU A 166 -10.13 20.05 28.04
N GLY A 167 -10.09 19.69 29.33
CA GLY A 167 -9.57 18.39 29.78
C GLY A 167 -10.38 17.22 29.23
N VAL A 168 -11.71 17.27 29.29
CA VAL A 168 -12.59 16.23 28.72
C VAL A 168 -12.41 16.15 27.20
N GLY A 169 -12.37 17.28 26.50
CA GLY A 169 -12.13 17.33 25.06
C GLY A 169 -10.77 16.74 24.65
N ALA A 170 -9.71 17.02 25.43
CA ALA A 170 -8.40 16.43 25.22
C ALA A 170 -8.42 14.91 25.36
N VAL A 171 -9.03 14.41 26.44
CA VAL A 171 -9.15 12.96 26.70
C VAL A 171 -9.94 12.27 25.59
N LEU A 172 -11.06 12.84 25.14
CA LEU A 172 -11.87 12.28 24.06
C LEU A 172 -11.11 12.25 22.72
N CYS A 173 -10.39 13.33 22.38
CA CYS A 173 -9.58 13.37 21.16
C CYS A 173 -8.44 12.34 21.18
N LEU A 174 -7.74 12.22 22.32
CA LEU A 174 -6.66 11.24 22.48
C LEU A 174 -7.20 9.81 22.43
N ALA A 175 -8.30 9.53 23.14
CA ALA A 175 -8.96 8.22 23.13
C ALA A 175 -9.45 7.84 21.72
N ALA A 176 -10.09 8.78 21.01
CA ALA A 176 -10.54 8.56 19.63
C ALA A 176 -9.35 8.37 18.66
N GLY A 177 -8.29 9.16 18.81
CA GLY A 177 -7.07 9.05 18.02
C GLY A 177 -6.38 7.69 18.17
N LEU A 178 -6.37 7.12 19.38
CA LEU A 178 -5.84 5.79 19.68
C LEU A 178 -6.78 4.66 19.25
N ALA A 179 -8.10 4.82 19.39
CA ALA A 179 -9.07 3.77 19.06
C ALA A 179 -9.34 3.64 17.55
N LEU A 180 -9.30 4.74 16.81
CA LEU A 180 -9.67 4.78 15.39
C LEU A 180 -8.84 3.85 14.49
N PRO A 181 -7.50 3.69 14.64
CA PRO A 181 -6.73 2.73 13.84
C PRO A 181 -7.17 1.28 14.06
N HIS A 182 -7.49 0.90 15.30
CA HIS A 182 -7.95 -0.44 15.62
C HIS A 182 -9.33 -0.72 15.00
N LEU A 183 -10.26 0.24 15.12
CA LEU A 183 -11.58 0.15 14.49
C LEU A 183 -11.50 0.12 12.97
N ALA A 184 -10.68 1.00 12.38
CA ALA A 184 -10.46 1.07 10.94
C ALA A 184 -9.85 -0.23 10.40
N ARG A 185 -8.94 -0.88 11.14
CA ARG A 185 -8.36 -2.18 10.76
C ARG A 185 -9.41 -3.29 10.79
N GLY A 186 -10.29 -3.32 11.80
CA GLY A 186 -11.42 -4.25 11.86
C GLY A 186 -12.38 -4.08 10.68
N MET A 187 -12.85 -2.86 10.46
CA MET A 187 -13.72 -2.52 9.32
C MET A 187 -13.08 -2.84 7.97
N PHE A 188 -11.77 -2.61 7.84
CA PHE A 188 -11.03 -2.95 6.64
C PHE A 188 -10.98 -4.46 6.42
N SER A 189 -10.68 -5.24 7.47
CA SER A 189 -10.71 -6.71 7.42
C SER A 189 -12.07 -7.24 6.99
N ASP A 190 -13.17 -6.71 7.55
CA ASP A 190 -14.54 -7.09 7.17
C ASP A 190 -14.85 -6.77 5.70
N LYS A 191 -14.32 -5.64 5.21
CA LYS A 191 -14.48 -5.24 3.82
C LYS A 191 -13.66 -6.14 2.88
N LEU A 192 -12.45 -6.54 3.28
CA LEU A 192 -11.65 -7.52 2.54
C LEU A 192 -12.34 -8.88 2.46
N ALA A 193 -12.90 -9.36 3.57
CA ALA A 193 -13.66 -10.61 3.62
C ALA A 193 -14.90 -10.63 2.70
N LYS A 194 -15.37 -9.46 2.24
CA LYS A 194 -16.47 -9.33 1.26
C LYS A 194 -16.00 -9.13 -0.17
N LEU A 195 -14.84 -8.49 -0.39
CA LEU A 195 -14.36 -8.10 -1.73
C LEU A 195 -13.35 -9.08 -2.35
N LEU A 196 -12.53 -9.73 -1.53
CA LEU A 196 -11.47 -10.62 -1.99
C LEU A 196 -11.92 -12.04 -2.32
N PRO A 197 -12.91 -12.65 -1.64
CA PRO A 197 -13.29 -14.02 -1.98
C PRO A 197 -13.60 -14.19 -3.46
N ILE A 198 -13.19 -15.32 -4.02
CA ILE A 198 -13.48 -15.71 -5.39
C ILE A 198 -14.94 -16.20 -5.41
N SER A 199 -15.86 -15.27 -5.70
CA SER A 199 -17.29 -15.53 -5.86
C SER A 199 -17.83 -14.71 -7.03
N ALA A 200 -18.92 -15.16 -7.67
CA ALA A 200 -19.47 -14.48 -8.86
C ALA A 200 -19.81 -12.99 -8.62
N ASP A 201 -20.12 -12.63 -7.37
CA ASP A 201 -20.49 -11.27 -6.98
C ASP A 201 -19.28 -10.37 -6.62
N SER A 202 -18.07 -10.94 -6.52
CA SER A 202 -16.89 -10.18 -6.11
C SER A 202 -16.19 -9.50 -7.31
N PRO A 203 -15.65 -8.29 -7.12
CA PRO A 203 -14.91 -7.61 -8.20
C PRO A 203 -13.61 -8.35 -8.58
N THR A 204 -13.07 -9.15 -7.65
CA THR A 204 -11.86 -9.96 -7.84
C THR A 204 -12.08 -11.10 -8.84
N TYR A 205 -13.32 -11.60 -8.94
CA TYR A 205 -13.67 -12.71 -9.82
C TYR A 205 -13.39 -12.42 -11.30
N SER A 206 -13.78 -11.25 -11.80
CA SER A 206 -13.58 -10.89 -13.22
C SER A 206 -12.11 -10.95 -13.65
N SER A 207 -11.23 -10.34 -12.86
CA SER A 207 -9.77 -10.34 -13.07
C SER A 207 -9.14 -11.71 -12.84
N TRP A 208 -9.71 -12.53 -11.95
CA TRP A 208 -9.24 -13.91 -11.73
C TRP A 208 -9.70 -14.84 -12.85
N VAL A 209 -10.88 -14.65 -13.43
CA VAL A 209 -11.36 -15.47 -14.54
C VAL A 209 -10.59 -15.18 -15.82
N SER A 210 -10.34 -13.90 -16.12
CA SER A 210 -9.64 -13.49 -17.33
C SER A 210 -8.48 -12.57 -17.04
N SER A 211 -7.32 -12.86 -17.63
CA SER A 211 -6.13 -12.02 -17.53
C SER A 211 -5.44 -11.89 -18.88
N GLU A 212 -5.13 -10.65 -19.25
CA GLU A 212 -4.31 -10.33 -20.41
C GLU A 212 -2.85 -10.22 -20.01
N LEU A 213 -2.00 -10.97 -20.71
CA LEU A 213 -0.59 -11.11 -20.43
C LEU A 213 0.21 -10.85 -21.70
N ARG A 214 1.42 -10.35 -21.51
CA ARG A 214 2.43 -10.27 -22.56
C ARG A 214 3.36 -11.47 -22.43
N PHE A 215 3.35 -12.32 -23.44
CA PHE A 215 4.23 -13.47 -23.55
C PHE A 215 5.34 -13.18 -24.56
N GLN A 216 6.59 -13.32 -24.15
CA GLN A 216 7.75 -13.02 -25.00
C GLN A 216 8.71 -14.19 -24.98
N VAL A 217 9.29 -14.48 -26.14
CA VAL A 217 10.26 -15.55 -26.34
C VAL A 217 11.53 -14.99 -26.93
N TRP A 218 12.67 -15.37 -26.35
CA TRP A 218 13.98 -15.18 -26.94
C TRP A 218 14.57 -16.54 -27.23
N LEU A 219 15.05 -16.73 -28.45
CA LEU A 219 15.72 -17.93 -28.91
C LEU A 219 17.23 -17.74 -28.82
N TRP A 220 17.95 -18.85 -28.69
CA TRP A 220 19.41 -18.87 -28.77
C TRP A 220 19.86 -19.41 -30.12
N ASN A 221 20.49 -18.55 -30.92
CA ASN A 221 21.11 -18.91 -32.19
C ASN A 221 22.53 -19.43 -31.94
N ILE A 222 22.84 -20.66 -32.38
CA ILE A 222 24.16 -21.28 -32.15
C ILE A 222 25.10 -20.89 -33.30
N THR A 223 26.14 -20.12 -33.02
CA THR A 223 27.03 -19.56 -34.06
C THR A 223 28.17 -20.51 -34.46
N ASN A 224 28.47 -21.52 -33.65
CA ASN A 224 29.57 -22.47 -33.87
C ASN A 224 29.13 -23.95 -33.77
N SER A 225 27.92 -24.27 -34.24
CA SER A 225 27.31 -25.60 -34.10
C SER A 225 28.18 -26.75 -34.62
N TRP A 226 28.86 -26.56 -35.75
CA TRP A 226 29.77 -27.56 -36.32
C TRP A 226 30.93 -27.88 -35.36
N ALA A 227 31.60 -26.88 -34.80
CA ALA A 227 32.70 -27.09 -33.86
C ALA A 227 32.21 -27.72 -32.55
N VAL A 228 31.01 -27.37 -32.08
CA VAL A 228 30.40 -28.02 -30.91
C VAL A 228 30.19 -29.51 -31.16
N MET A 229 29.60 -29.87 -32.30
CA MET A 229 29.27 -31.27 -32.61
C MET A 229 30.50 -32.11 -32.99
N GLN A 230 31.45 -31.55 -33.73
CA GLN A 230 32.61 -32.29 -34.24
C GLN A 230 33.80 -32.29 -33.27
N GLU A 231 34.06 -31.16 -32.63
CA GLU A 231 35.27 -30.93 -31.82
C GLU A 231 34.97 -30.91 -30.31
N GLY A 232 33.70 -30.93 -29.89
CA GLY A 232 33.33 -30.72 -28.49
C GLY A 232 33.62 -29.31 -28.00
N ALA A 233 33.69 -28.34 -28.91
CA ALA A 233 33.98 -26.95 -28.57
C ALA A 233 32.89 -26.35 -27.67
N LYS A 234 33.26 -25.34 -26.88
CA LYS A 234 32.32 -24.58 -26.06
C LYS A 234 31.26 -23.88 -26.95
N PRO A 235 29.94 -24.05 -26.71
CA PRO A 235 28.92 -23.39 -27.51
C PRO A 235 28.94 -21.87 -27.38
N SER A 236 28.85 -21.19 -28.52
CA SER A 236 28.65 -19.75 -28.64
C SER A 236 27.25 -19.48 -29.16
N LEU A 237 26.48 -18.74 -28.37
CA LEU A 237 25.06 -18.49 -28.61
C LEU A 237 24.77 -16.99 -28.65
N GLU A 238 24.00 -16.59 -29.65
CA GLU A 238 23.50 -15.23 -29.85
C GLU A 238 21.98 -15.19 -29.60
N GLN A 239 21.53 -14.23 -28.79
CA GLN A 239 20.12 -14.08 -28.45
C GLN A 239 19.34 -13.45 -29.60
N VAL A 240 18.23 -14.09 -30.00
CA VAL A 240 17.32 -13.61 -31.05
C VAL A 240 15.92 -13.40 -30.47
N GLY A 241 15.39 -12.17 -30.54
CA GLY A 241 14.07 -11.81 -30.02
C GLY A 241 14.02 -10.37 -29.50
N PRO A 242 12.95 -9.99 -28.77
CA PRO A 242 11.81 -10.83 -28.38
C PRO A 242 10.81 -11.07 -29.50
N PHE A 243 10.36 -12.32 -29.65
CA PHE A 243 9.11 -12.64 -30.32
C PHE A 243 7.97 -12.44 -29.32
N THR A 244 7.16 -11.41 -29.54
CA THR A 244 6.13 -10.99 -28.58
C THR A 244 4.74 -11.42 -29.03
N PHE A 245 3.99 -12.00 -28.10
CA PHE A 245 2.62 -12.48 -28.26
C PHE A 245 1.74 -11.86 -27.17
N ALA A 246 0.50 -11.54 -27.54
CA ALA A 246 -0.55 -11.28 -26.57
C ALA A 246 -1.15 -12.62 -26.15
N GLU A 247 -1.16 -12.90 -24.85
CA GLU A 247 -1.77 -14.10 -24.27
C GLU A 247 -3.00 -13.68 -23.47
N THR A 248 -4.14 -14.30 -23.76
CA THR A 248 -5.34 -14.18 -22.92
C THR A 248 -5.52 -15.50 -22.20
N ARG A 249 -5.56 -15.46 -20.87
CA ARG A 249 -5.88 -16.64 -20.06
C ARG A 249 -7.30 -16.55 -19.58
N THR A 250 -8.06 -17.61 -19.80
CA THR A 250 -9.39 -17.79 -19.21
C THR A 250 -9.40 -19.03 -18.32
N ARG A 251 -10.09 -18.93 -17.19
CA ARG A 251 -10.43 -20.09 -16.36
C ARG A 251 -11.80 -20.59 -16.79
N ASP A 252 -11.81 -21.63 -17.61
CA ASP A 252 -13.05 -22.22 -18.14
C ASP A 252 -13.63 -23.28 -17.18
N GLY A 253 -14.96 -23.40 -17.14
CA GLY A 253 -15.64 -24.44 -16.36
C GLY A 253 -15.59 -24.24 -14.84
N VAL A 254 -15.51 -22.99 -14.37
CA VAL A 254 -15.52 -22.66 -12.93
C VAL A 254 -16.79 -23.16 -12.27
N LYS A 255 -16.64 -23.96 -11.20
CA LYS A 255 -17.72 -24.48 -10.37
C LYS A 255 -17.38 -24.25 -8.90
N PHE A 256 -18.36 -23.77 -8.14
CA PHE A 256 -18.24 -23.60 -6.70
C PHE A 256 -18.79 -24.85 -6.00
N TYR A 257 -18.05 -25.36 -5.01
CA TYR A 257 -18.44 -26.55 -4.25
C TYR A 257 -18.49 -26.20 -2.76
N GLU A 258 -19.60 -26.52 -2.09
CA GLU A 258 -19.72 -26.36 -0.64
C GLU A 258 -19.09 -27.54 0.13
N ASN A 259 -19.06 -28.74 -0.48
CA ASN A 259 -18.39 -29.95 0.02
C ASN A 259 -17.85 -30.76 -1.17
N ALA A 260 -16.53 -30.88 -1.29
CA ALA A 260 -15.89 -31.29 -2.55
C ALA A 260 -15.91 -32.81 -2.80
N THR A 261 -16.80 -33.26 -3.69
CA THR A 261 -16.64 -34.51 -4.45
C THR A 261 -16.38 -34.17 -5.92
N MET A 262 -15.23 -34.59 -6.45
CA MET A 262 -14.79 -34.33 -7.81
C MET A 262 -14.74 -35.63 -8.61
N ARG A 263 -15.22 -35.59 -9.86
CA ARG A 263 -15.12 -36.70 -10.83
C ARG A 263 -13.85 -36.51 -11.66
N GLY A 264 -12.85 -37.36 -11.47
CA GLY A 264 -11.63 -37.39 -12.28
C GLY A 264 -11.80 -38.24 -13.54
N ILE A 265 -11.31 -37.77 -14.68
CA ILE A 265 -11.13 -38.60 -15.88
C ILE A 265 -9.66 -39.05 -15.89
N LEU A 266 -9.43 -40.33 -15.63
CA LEU A 266 -8.13 -40.97 -15.83
C LEU A 266 -7.97 -41.30 -17.32
N ARG A 267 -7.08 -40.60 -18.01
CA ARG A 267 -6.56 -41.07 -19.31
C ARG A 267 -5.26 -41.83 -19.09
N LYS A 268 -5.32 -43.17 -19.19
CA LYS A 268 -4.15 -43.98 -19.55
C LYS A 268 -3.82 -43.69 -21.02
N LEU A 269 -2.58 -43.37 -21.34
CA LEU A 269 -2.10 -43.26 -22.71
C LEU A 269 -0.90 -44.18 -22.91
N GLY A 270 -1.09 -45.22 -23.72
CA GLY A 270 0.01 -45.85 -24.45
C GLY A 270 0.64 -44.79 -25.36
N GLN A 271 1.94 -44.59 -25.23
CA GLN A 271 2.62 -43.43 -25.78
C GLN A 271 2.96 -43.65 -27.25
N LYS A 272 2.13 -43.11 -28.15
CA LYS A 272 2.44 -43.00 -29.58
C LYS A 272 3.38 -41.79 -29.76
N VAL A 273 4.50 -41.95 -30.48
CA VAL A 273 5.40 -40.83 -30.76
C VAL A 273 4.63 -39.75 -31.55
N PRO A 274 4.58 -38.50 -31.08
CA PRO A 274 3.84 -37.44 -31.76
C PRO A 274 4.52 -37.06 -33.09
N GLU A 275 3.73 -36.85 -34.14
CA GLU A 275 4.23 -36.47 -35.48
C GLU A 275 4.82 -35.06 -35.53
N LYS A 276 4.47 -34.19 -34.56
CA LYS A 276 4.92 -32.80 -34.48
C LYS A 276 5.68 -32.56 -33.19
N PHE A 277 6.83 -31.90 -33.31
CA PHE A 277 7.66 -31.48 -32.19
C PHE A 277 7.79 -29.95 -32.14
N GLY A 278 7.82 -29.39 -30.94
CA GLY A 278 8.11 -27.97 -30.72
C GLY A 278 7.72 -27.51 -29.32
N LEU A 279 8.35 -26.43 -28.86
CA LEU A 279 8.25 -25.93 -27.48
C LEU A 279 6.80 -25.68 -27.02
N LEU A 280 5.94 -25.19 -27.93
CA LEU A 280 4.57 -24.76 -27.63
C LEU A 280 3.52 -25.50 -28.48
N VAL A 281 3.87 -26.66 -29.04
CA VAL A 281 2.93 -27.46 -29.85
C VAL A 281 1.72 -27.86 -29.01
N GLY A 282 0.53 -27.62 -29.54
CA GLY A 282 -0.73 -27.97 -28.90
C GLY A 282 -1.07 -27.12 -27.66
N LYS A 283 -0.33 -26.04 -27.37
CA LYS A 283 -0.61 -25.16 -26.22
C LYS A 283 -1.69 -24.11 -26.50
N ASN A 284 -1.81 -23.66 -27.76
CA ASN A 284 -2.81 -22.66 -28.12
C ASN A 284 -4.23 -23.23 -27.97
N ASN A 285 -5.14 -22.45 -27.37
CA ASN A 285 -6.53 -22.86 -27.07
C ASN A 285 -6.62 -24.20 -26.30
N SER A 286 -5.67 -24.46 -25.41
CA SER A 286 -5.63 -25.68 -24.60
C SER A 286 -5.64 -25.36 -23.11
N ALA A 287 -6.26 -26.24 -22.32
CA ALA A 287 -6.20 -26.17 -20.86
C ALA A 287 -4.91 -26.84 -20.34
N LYS A 288 -4.25 -26.21 -19.35
CA LYS A 288 -3.07 -26.79 -18.69
C LYS A 288 -3.41 -27.96 -17.75
N GLY A 289 -4.61 -27.96 -17.18
CA GLY A 289 -5.09 -28.92 -16.20
C GLY A 289 -6.22 -28.34 -15.36
N THR A 290 -6.72 -29.11 -14.39
CA THR A 290 -7.79 -28.67 -13.49
C THR A 290 -7.24 -28.45 -12.08
N ALA A 291 -7.37 -27.23 -11.56
CA ALA A 291 -7.02 -26.91 -10.18
C ALA A 291 -8.29 -26.77 -9.31
N LEU A 292 -8.25 -27.33 -8.10
CA LEU A 292 -9.15 -26.96 -7.02
C LEU A 292 -8.41 -25.97 -6.13
N VAL A 293 -8.93 -24.75 -6.02
CA VAL A 293 -8.33 -23.67 -5.23
C VAL A 293 -9.29 -23.19 -4.13
N GLY A 294 -8.74 -22.76 -3.00
CA GLY A 294 -9.53 -22.14 -1.96
C GLY A 294 -10.07 -20.78 -2.40
N THR A 295 -11.37 -20.55 -2.20
CA THR A 295 -12.06 -19.32 -2.61
C THR A 295 -11.83 -18.16 -1.65
N GLY A 296 -11.38 -18.43 -0.42
CA GLY A 296 -11.26 -17.43 0.64
C GLY A 296 -12.60 -17.05 1.31
N SER A 297 -13.72 -17.70 0.96
CA SER A 297 -15.05 -17.36 1.51
C SER A 297 -15.24 -17.78 2.95
N ALA A 298 -14.71 -18.95 3.34
CA ALA A 298 -14.73 -19.42 4.73
C ALA A 298 -13.62 -18.78 5.57
N SER A 299 -12.42 -18.63 4.98
CA SER A 299 -11.26 -18.00 5.61
C SER A 299 -10.36 -17.40 4.53
N LEU A 300 -9.95 -16.14 4.71
CA LEU A 300 -8.98 -15.50 3.81
C LEU A 300 -7.60 -16.18 3.83
N ALA A 301 -7.31 -17.00 4.85
CA ALA A 301 -6.10 -17.82 4.89
C ALA A 301 -6.04 -18.84 3.73
N ASP A 302 -7.20 -19.32 3.27
CA ASP A 302 -7.30 -20.32 2.21
C ASP A 302 -7.36 -19.69 0.80
N LEU A 303 -7.39 -18.36 0.72
CA LEU A 303 -7.54 -17.64 -0.53
C LEU A 303 -6.46 -18.04 -1.54
N SER A 304 -6.90 -18.52 -2.70
CA SER A 304 -6.06 -18.92 -3.84
C SER A 304 -5.08 -20.06 -3.57
N GLN A 305 -5.20 -20.76 -2.44
CA GLN A 305 -4.37 -21.93 -2.15
C GLN A 305 -4.78 -23.13 -3.01
N VAL A 306 -3.81 -23.82 -3.61
CA VAL A 306 -4.02 -25.02 -4.42
C VAL A 306 -4.26 -26.21 -3.49
N GLN A 307 -5.48 -26.73 -3.51
CA GLN A 307 -5.87 -27.91 -2.73
C GLN A 307 -5.68 -29.20 -3.51
N ARG A 308 -6.02 -29.19 -4.80
CA ARG A 308 -5.83 -30.33 -5.71
C ARG A 308 -5.41 -29.88 -7.10
N TRP A 309 -4.57 -30.68 -7.74
CA TRP A 309 -4.20 -30.54 -9.15
C TRP A 309 -4.55 -31.83 -9.89
N ASN A 310 -5.31 -31.74 -10.98
CA ASN A 310 -5.82 -32.88 -11.74
C ASN A 310 -6.50 -33.95 -10.88
N GLY A 311 -7.24 -33.51 -9.84
CA GLY A 311 -7.93 -34.37 -8.90
C GLY A 311 -7.09 -34.91 -7.74
N GLN A 312 -5.77 -34.72 -7.75
CA GLN A 312 -4.86 -35.22 -6.72
C GLN A 312 -4.50 -34.13 -5.70
N SER A 313 -4.41 -34.47 -4.41
CA SER A 313 -3.99 -33.56 -3.34
C SER A 313 -2.47 -33.38 -3.24
N LYS A 314 -1.71 -34.25 -3.93
CA LYS A 314 -0.26 -34.17 -4.12
C LYS A 314 0.07 -34.57 -5.55
N LEU A 315 1.23 -34.16 -6.05
CA LEU A 315 1.73 -34.60 -7.35
C LEU A 315 2.22 -36.06 -7.26
N GLU A 316 2.44 -36.67 -8.41
CA GLU A 316 2.98 -38.05 -8.53
C GLU A 316 4.19 -38.08 -9.48
N VAL A 317 4.94 -36.98 -9.53
CA VAL A 317 6.04 -36.77 -10.51
C VAL A 317 7.39 -37.10 -9.88
N TRP A 318 7.60 -36.67 -8.64
CA TRP A 318 8.91 -36.71 -7.99
C TRP A 318 9.05 -37.90 -7.03
N PRO A 319 10.28 -38.36 -6.74
CA PRO A 319 10.50 -39.31 -5.66
C PRO A 319 10.19 -38.67 -4.28
N GLY A 320 9.42 -39.39 -3.45
CA GLY A 320 9.08 -38.96 -2.09
C GLY A 320 7.97 -37.90 -2.01
N ASP A 321 7.58 -37.54 -0.78
CA ASP A 321 6.43 -36.66 -0.56
C ASP A 321 6.74 -35.17 -0.67
N PHE A 322 7.97 -34.75 -0.33
CA PHE A 322 8.34 -33.33 -0.30
C PHE A 322 8.19 -32.67 -1.67
N GLY A 323 8.75 -33.28 -2.73
CA GLY A 323 8.70 -32.72 -4.08
C GLY A 323 7.30 -32.67 -4.68
N ASN A 324 6.38 -33.47 -4.14
CA ASN A 324 5.01 -33.59 -4.63
C ASN A 324 3.99 -32.76 -3.83
N ARG A 325 4.41 -32.03 -2.79
CA ARG A 325 3.50 -31.30 -1.91
C ARG A 325 2.94 -30.03 -2.58
N LEU A 326 1.60 -29.89 -2.54
CA LEU A 326 0.87 -28.70 -2.97
C LEU A 326 0.41 -27.80 -1.81
N THR A 327 0.43 -28.32 -0.58
CA THR A 327 -0.08 -27.62 0.61
C THR A 327 0.58 -26.25 0.81
N GLY A 328 -0.23 -25.23 1.05
CA GLY A 328 0.20 -23.86 1.30
C GLY A 328 0.69 -23.10 0.06
N SER A 329 0.66 -23.73 -1.12
CA SER A 329 1.04 -23.07 -2.38
C SER A 329 -0.15 -22.34 -3.00
N SER A 330 0.09 -21.13 -3.49
CA SER A 330 -0.85 -20.39 -4.33
C SER A 330 -0.69 -20.83 -5.80
N ASP A 331 -1.76 -20.67 -6.59
CA ASP A 331 -1.70 -20.77 -8.06
C ASP A 331 -0.94 -19.61 -8.73
N GLY A 332 -0.44 -18.67 -7.93
CA GLY A 332 0.36 -17.53 -8.36
C GLY A 332 -0.46 -16.32 -8.81
N SER A 333 -1.79 -16.32 -8.62
CA SER A 333 -2.64 -15.18 -8.94
C SER A 333 -2.80 -14.18 -7.78
N MET A 334 -2.84 -14.67 -6.54
CA MET A 334 -2.90 -13.87 -5.32
C MET A 334 -2.43 -14.70 -4.12
N PHE A 335 -2.18 -14.04 -2.99
CA PHE A 335 -1.73 -14.66 -1.76
C PHE A 335 -2.67 -14.31 -0.59
N PRO A 336 -2.76 -15.15 0.44
CA PRO A 336 -3.52 -14.84 1.63
C PRO A 336 -3.06 -13.52 2.29
N PRO A 337 -3.94 -12.54 2.54
CA PRO A 337 -3.61 -11.34 3.29
C PRO A 337 -3.60 -11.57 4.81
N PRO A 338 -2.88 -10.74 5.59
CA PRO A 338 -1.92 -9.74 5.12
C PRO A 338 -0.56 -10.36 4.76
N VAL A 339 0.15 -9.72 3.83
CA VAL A 339 1.50 -10.10 3.42
C VAL A 339 2.52 -9.11 3.99
N SER A 340 3.63 -9.64 4.49
CA SER A 340 4.74 -8.88 5.06
C SER A 340 6.08 -9.35 4.47
N ALA A 341 7.15 -8.60 4.68
CA ALA A 341 8.49 -9.01 4.23
C ALA A 341 8.96 -10.35 4.83
N GLY A 342 8.49 -10.71 6.02
CA GLY A 342 8.79 -11.99 6.68
C GLY A 342 7.84 -13.14 6.30
N SER A 343 6.85 -12.90 5.43
CA SER A 343 5.89 -13.93 5.02
C SER A 343 6.56 -15.01 4.16
N SER A 344 6.37 -16.28 4.53
CA SER A 344 6.78 -17.42 3.71
C SER A 344 5.69 -17.70 2.67
N LEU A 345 5.88 -17.22 1.44
CA LEU A 345 4.95 -17.44 0.34
C LEU A 345 5.42 -18.62 -0.51
N LYS A 346 4.48 -19.48 -0.93
CA LYS A 346 4.75 -20.60 -1.85
C LYS A 346 3.89 -20.47 -3.09
N VAL A 347 4.44 -20.83 -4.24
CA VAL A 347 3.71 -20.84 -5.52
C VAL A 347 3.87 -22.20 -6.20
N PHE A 348 2.75 -22.76 -6.66
CA PHE A 348 2.75 -23.94 -7.50
C PHE A 348 2.65 -23.52 -8.95
N THR A 349 3.58 -24.02 -9.78
CA THR A 349 3.57 -23.78 -11.22
C THR A 349 3.49 -25.11 -11.97
N PRO A 350 2.39 -25.39 -12.69
CA PRO A 350 2.25 -26.62 -13.47
C PRO A 350 3.36 -26.83 -14.49
N ASP A 351 3.88 -25.74 -15.09
CA ASP A 351 4.94 -25.79 -16.08
C ASP A 351 6.30 -26.26 -15.51
N LEU A 352 6.47 -26.23 -14.18
CA LEU A 352 7.65 -26.75 -13.47
C LEU A 352 7.35 -28.04 -12.68
N CYS A 353 6.11 -28.51 -12.69
CA CYS A 353 5.63 -29.64 -11.90
C CYS A 353 6.01 -29.62 -10.41
N ARG A 354 6.16 -28.45 -9.78
CA ARG A 354 6.46 -28.37 -8.35
C ARG A 354 6.00 -27.06 -7.72
N SER A 355 5.94 -27.07 -6.41
CA SER A 355 5.87 -25.87 -5.59
C SER A 355 7.27 -25.29 -5.38
N ALA A 356 7.35 -23.96 -5.32
CA ALA A 356 8.58 -23.21 -5.01
C ALA A 356 8.30 -22.14 -3.97
N ASP A 357 9.29 -21.88 -3.12
CA ASP A 357 9.23 -20.84 -2.10
C ASP A 357 9.61 -19.50 -2.71
N LEU A 358 9.01 -18.44 -2.19
CA LEU A 358 9.30 -17.06 -2.58
C LEU A 358 9.94 -16.33 -1.40
N SER A 359 10.94 -15.51 -1.70
CA SER A 359 11.62 -14.65 -0.75
C SER A 359 11.39 -13.18 -1.08
N TYR A 360 11.18 -12.36 -0.06
CA TYR A 360 11.15 -10.90 -0.19
C TYR A 360 12.49 -10.39 -0.75
N SER A 361 12.40 -9.40 -1.64
CA SER A 361 13.55 -8.82 -2.37
C SER A 361 13.61 -7.30 -2.31
N GLY A 362 12.57 -6.63 -1.81
CA GLY A 362 12.54 -5.18 -1.66
C GLY A 362 11.14 -4.57 -1.78
N ASP A 363 11.04 -3.30 -1.46
CA ASP A 363 9.83 -2.50 -1.66
C ASP A 363 9.80 -1.92 -3.08
N ASP A 364 8.61 -1.78 -3.65
CA ASP A 364 8.42 -1.15 -4.95
C ASP A 364 7.06 -0.42 -5.01
N ARG A 365 6.79 0.25 -6.14
CA ARG A 365 5.51 0.89 -6.42
C ARG A 365 5.02 0.56 -7.81
N VAL A 366 3.80 0.02 -7.90
CA VAL A 366 3.12 -0.22 -9.18
C VAL A 366 1.99 0.80 -9.32
N ARG A 367 2.11 1.71 -10.29
CA ARG A 367 1.09 2.76 -10.50
C ARG A 367 0.76 3.51 -9.20
N GLU A 368 1.81 3.88 -8.46
CA GLU A 368 1.80 4.55 -7.15
C GLU A 368 1.24 3.72 -5.98
N ILE A 369 0.87 2.46 -6.20
CA ILE A 369 0.46 1.53 -5.14
C ILE A 369 1.72 0.90 -4.53
N PRO A 370 1.94 1.01 -3.20
CA PRO A 370 3.05 0.34 -2.55
C PRO A 370 2.86 -1.18 -2.62
N VAL A 371 3.93 -1.89 -2.97
CA VAL A 371 3.94 -3.35 -3.10
C VAL A 371 5.23 -3.91 -2.52
N LEU A 372 5.14 -5.15 -2.03
CA LEU A 372 6.28 -5.95 -1.63
C LEU A 372 6.70 -6.82 -2.82
N ARG A 373 7.98 -6.76 -3.17
CA ARG A 373 8.53 -7.53 -4.27
C ARG A 373 9.08 -8.86 -3.77
N PHE A 374 8.55 -9.95 -4.30
CA PHE A 374 9.00 -11.30 -4.06
C PHE A 374 9.64 -11.90 -5.31
N GLN A 375 10.58 -12.81 -5.09
CA GLN A 375 11.25 -13.60 -6.13
C GLN A 375 11.36 -15.04 -5.68
N VAL A 376 11.65 -15.97 -6.60
CA VAL A 376 11.92 -17.37 -6.24
C VAL A 376 13.08 -17.41 -5.25
N ALA A 377 12.87 -18.05 -4.11
CA ALA A 377 13.84 -18.14 -3.05
C ALA A 377 15.06 -18.92 -3.54
N LYS A 378 16.27 -18.44 -3.21
CA LYS A 378 17.53 -19.10 -3.59
C LYS A 378 17.55 -20.56 -3.13
N SER A 379 17.05 -20.84 -1.92
CA SER A 379 16.94 -22.19 -1.36
C SER A 379 16.15 -23.16 -2.25
N SER A 380 15.13 -22.69 -2.99
CA SER A 380 14.34 -23.54 -3.89
C SER A 380 15.12 -24.03 -5.12
N MET A 381 16.22 -23.35 -5.46
CA MET A 381 17.04 -23.63 -6.65
C MET A 381 18.45 -24.16 -6.29
N MET A 382 18.79 -24.31 -5.01
CA MET A 382 20.08 -24.87 -4.59
C MET A 382 20.19 -26.37 -4.88
N ASN A 383 21.40 -26.87 -5.06
CA ASN A 383 21.65 -28.31 -5.15
C ASN A 383 21.34 -29.03 -3.83
N ALA A 384 21.24 -30.36 -3.87
CA ALA A 384 20.90 -31.18 -2.72
C ALA A 384 21.95 -31.15 -1.59
N SER A 385 23.21 -30.84 -1.91
CA SER A 385 24.28 -30.73 -0.89
C SER A 385 24.13 -29.46 -0.05
N ALA A 386 23.73 -28.34 -0.66
CA ALA A 386 23.50 -27.07 0.02
C ALA A 386 22.08 -27.00 0.64
N ASN A 387 21.09 -27.63 0.01
CA ASN A 387 19.74 -27.77 0.56
C ASN A 387 19.25 -29.23 0.42
N PRO A 388 19.38 -30.07 1.48
CA PRO A 388 19.02 -31.48 1.46
C PRO A 388 17.59 -31.80 1.00
N ASP A 389 16.63 -30.91 1.27
CA ASP A 389 15.24 -31.09 0.85
C ASP A 389 15.10 -31.16 -0.68
N ASN A 390 16.00 -30.51 -1.42
CA ASN A 390 16.00 -30.54 -2.88
C ASN A 390 16.43 -31.90 -3.47
N ALA A 391 16.92 -32.83 -2.65
CA ALA A 391 17.14 -34.22 -3.07
C ALA A 391 15.87 -34.86 -3.65
N ALA A 392 14.69 -34.43 -3.20
CA ALA A 392 13.40 -34.88 -3.73
C ALA A 392 13.18 -34.57 -5.22
N PHE A 393 13.96 -33.64 -5.81
CA PHE A 393 13.85 -33.28 -7.24
C PHE A 393 14.96 -33.90 -8.10
N CYS A 394 15.83 -34.74 -7.51
CA CYS A 394 16.91 -35.39 -8.25
C CYS A 394 16.41 -36.61 -9.02
N THR A 395 16.51 -36.58 -10.35
CA THR A 395 16.07 -37.67 -11.22
C THR A 395 16.98 -37.77 -12.46
N PRO A 396 17.65 -38.91 -12.74
CA PRO A 396 18.16 -39.92 -11.80
C PRO A 396 19.39 -39.46 -11.00
N ARG A 397 20.02 -38.34 -11.40
CA ARG A 397 21.17 -37.74 -10.71
C ARG A 397 20.79 -36.34 -10.23
N CYS A 398 21.45 -35.87 -9.18
CA CYS A 398 21.30 -34.48 -8.76
C CYS A 398 22.10 -33.57 -9.69
N LEU A 399 21.44 -32.52 -10.18
CA LEU A 399 22.09 -31.43 -10.89
C LEU A 399 22.64 -30.41 -9.88
N ASP A 400 23.55 -29.55 -10.34
CA ASP A 400 24.09 -28.45 -9.53
C ASP A 400 23.05 -27.32 -9.39
N SER A 401 23.37 -26.31 -8.58
CA SER A 401 22.44 -25.23 -8.24
C SER A 401 22.00 -24.42 -9.48
N GLY A 402 20.77 -23.92 -9.42
CA GLY A 402 20.18 -22.98 -10.38
C GLY A 402 19.40 -23.62 -11.53
N VAL A 403 19.26 -24.95 -11.55
CA VAL A 403 18.53 -25.69 -12.59
C VAL A 403 17.57 -26.75 -12.01
N LEU A 404 16.58 -27.17 -12.79
CA LEU A 404 15.59 -28.19 -12.42
C LEU A 404 15.36 -29.16 -13.60
N ASN A 405 15.58 -30.45 -13.38
CA ASN A 405 15.33 -31.47 -14.42
C ASN A 405 13.82 -31.73 -14.58
N LEU A 406 13.24 -31.38 -15.72
CA LEU A 406 11.82 -31.56 -16.03
C LEU A 406 11.52 -32.84 -16.82
N THR A 407 12.49 -33.74 -16.98
CA THR A 407 12.33 -34.95 -17.78
C THR A 407 11.07 -35.75 -17.39
N LEU A 408 10.89 -36.08 -16.11
CA LEU A 408 9.71 -36.85 -15.65
C LEU A 408 8.39 -36.06 -15.65
N CYS A 409 8.48 -34.74 -15.65
CA CYS A 409 7.32 -33.83 -15.65
C CYS A 409 6.68 -33.76 -17.04
N LEU A 410 7.48 -33.88 -18.09
CA LEU A 410 7.04 -33.67 -19.46
C LEU A 410 6.64 -34.99 -20.14
N PRO A 411 5.52 -35.02 -20.89
CA PRO A 411 5.12 -36.20 -21.64
C PRO A 411 6.22 -36.67 -22.61
N GLY A 412 6.53 -37.96 -22.58
CA GLY A 412 7.55 -38.59 -23.43
C GLY A 412 8.96 -38.54 -22.85
N ASN A 413 9.13 -38.04 -21.63
CA ASN A 413 10.40 -37.95 -20.92
C ASN A 413 11.55 -37.31 -21.73
N PRO A 414 11.34 -36.14 -22.39
CA PRO A 414 12.42 -35.47 -23.09
C PRO A 414 13.47 -34.91 -22.11
N PRO A 415 14.76 -34.82 -22.48
CA PRO A 415 15.85 -34.39 -21.60
C PRO A 415 15.87 -32.87 -21.39
N ILE A 416 14.77 -32.31 -20.87
CA ILE A 416 14.56 -30.87 -20.69
C ILE A 416 14.89 -30.47 -19.26
N VAL A 417 15.67 -29.40 -19.14
CA VAL A 417 16.09 -28.81 -17.86
C VAL A 417 15.69 -27.33 -17.86
N ALA A 418 14.96 -26.90 -16.83
CA ALA A 418 14.60 -25.51 -16.63
C ALA A 418 15.67 -24.77 -15.83
N SER A 419 15.87 -23.49 -16.14
CA SER A 419 16.71 -22.58 -15.36
C SER A 419 16.14 -21.17 -15.36
N ALA A 420 16.74 -20.23 -14.63
CA ALA A 420 16.53 -18.81 -14.92
C ALA A 420 17.18 -18.44 -16.28
N PRO A 421 16.72 -17.36 -16.95
CA PRO A 421 17.37 -16.83 -18.15
C PRO A 421 18.87 -16.65 -17.97
N HIS A 422 19.63 -16.93 -19.02
CA HIS A 422 21.10 -16.81 -19.04
C HIS A 422 21.80 -17.64 -17.95
N PHE A 423 21.17 -18.72 -17.45
CA PHE A 423 21.67 -19.48 -16.31
C PHE A 423 21.94 -18.61 -15.06
N HIS A 424 21.12 -17.58 -14.83
CA HIS A 424 21.23 -16.76 -13.62
C HIS A 424 21.07 -17.62 -12.36
N GLY A 425 22.04 -17.54 -11.43
CA GLY A 425 22.09 -18.41 -10.25
C GLY A 425 22.61 -19.83 -10.50
N ALA A 426 23.13 -20.11 -11.70
CA ALA A 426 23.66 -21.41 -12.13
C ALA A 426 25.10 -21.25 -12.71
N PRO A 427 26.12 -20.94 -11.88
CA PRO A 427 27.45 -20.58 -12.35
C PRO A 427 28.16 -21.68 -13.15
N THR A 428 28.03 -22.94 -12.70
CA THR A 428 28.60 -24.12 -13.38
C THR A 428 28.10 -24.22 -14.83
N TYR A 429 26.80 -24.05 -15.04
CA TYR A 429 26.17 -24.12 -16.36
C TYR A 429 26.42 -22.85 -17.19
N ARG A 430 26.46 -21.68 -16.55
CA ARG A 430 26.81 -20.41 -17.20
C ARG A 430 28.22 -20.44 -17.79
N ALA A 431 29.17 -21.06 -17.09
CA ALA A 431 30.55 -21.19 -17.52
C ALA A 431 30.72 -22.16 -18.71
N ALA A 432 29.80 -23.11 -18.88
CA ALA A 432 29.81 -24.10 -19.96
C ALA A 432 29.41 -23.52 -21.33
N VAL A 433 28.87 -22.29 -21.39
CA VAL A 433 28.43 -21.64 -22.64
C VAL A 433 28.91 -20.19 -22.75
N SER A 434 29.06 -19.71 -23.98
CA SER A 434 29.33 -18.31 -24.30
C SER A 434 28.02 -17.68 -24.81
N LEU A 435 27.49 -16.69 -24.08
CA LEU A 435 26.21 -16.05 -24.38
C LEU A 435 26.45 -14.61 -24.86
N GLN A 436 25.74 -14.20 -25.91
CA GLN A 436 25.72 -12.85 -26.45
C GLN A 436 24.28 -12.32 -26.51
N PRO A 437 23.96 -11.16 -25.87
CA PRO A 437 24.84 -10.39 -25.00
C PRO A 437 25.26 -11.21 -23.77
N ALA A 438 26.46 -10.92 -23.25
CA ALA A 438 26.88 -11.50 -21.99
C ALA A 438 25.90 -11.06 -20.89
N ALA A 439 25.54 -11.98 -20.00
CA ALA A 439 24.91 -11.60 -18.74
C ALA A 439 25.79 -10.51 -18.07
N PRO A 440 25.20 -9.40 -17.58
CA PRO A 440 25.95 -8.35 -16.90
C PRO A 440 26.76 -8.94 -15.74
N ALA A 441 27.97 -8.43 -15.54
CA ALA A 441 28.88 -8.90 -14.50
C ALA A 441 28.23 -8.79 -13.12
N ASP A 442 28.47 -9.80 -12.28
CA ASP A 442 27.93 -9.90 -10.92
C ASP A 442 28.31 -8.64 -10.10
N GLY A 443 27.33 -7.77 -9.84
CA GLY A 443 27.53 -6.53 -9.08
C GLY A 443 26.38 -5.53 -9.20
N GLU A 444 25.70 -5.52 -10.34
CA GLU A 444 24.37 -4.92 -10.54
C GLU A 444 23.59 -5.96 -11.34
N PRO A 445 22.68 -6.76 -10.74
CA PRO A 445 21.93 -7.72 -11.55
C PRO A 445 21.21 -6.89 -12.62
N PRO A 446 21.11 -7.32 -13.90
CA PRO A 446 19.89 -6.96 -14.57
C PRO A 446 18.84 -7.70 -13.76
N PHE A 447 18.25 -6.98 -12.82
CA PHE A 447 17.08 -7.36 -12.06
C PHE A 447 16.07 -8.05 -13.00
N GLU A 448 16.14 -7.74 -14.31
CA GLU A 448 15.41 -8.26 -15.46
C GLU A 448 15.39 -9.78 -15.65
N PHE A 449 16.32 -10.61 -15.16
CA PHE A 449 16.21 -12.08 -15.37
C PHE A 449 15.45 -12.84 -14.29
N ASN A 450 15.28 -12.25 -13.10
CA ASN A 450 14.54 -12.92 -12.03
C ASN A 450 13.04 -13.01 -12.34
N THR A 451 12.42 -14.10 -11.89
CA THR A 451 10.97 -14.14 -11.74
C THR A 451 10.58 -13.22 -10.59
N ARG A 452 9.63 -12.31 -10.83
CA ARG A 452 9.21 -11.29 -9.87
C ARG A 452 7.71 -11.30 -9.69
N LEU A 453 7.30 -11.13 -8.44
CA LEU A 453 5.91 -11.01 -8.03
C LEU A 453 5.80 -9.78 -7.13
N GLU A 454 4.96 -8.83 -7.51
CA GLU A 454 4.77 -7.59 -6.78
C GLU A 454 3.39 -7.59 -6.14
N VAL A 455 3.40 -7.86 -4.84
CA VAL A 455 2.22 -8.19 -4.05
C VAL A 455 1.84 -6.99 -3.20
N GLU A 456 0.57 -6.58 -3.23
CA GLU A 456 0.08 -5.52 -2.34
C GLU A 456 -0.10 -6.09 -0.93
N PRO A 457 0.53 -5.49 0.11
CA PRO A 457 0.66 -6.12 1.43
C PRO A 457 -0.67 -6.29 2.18
N ASN A 458 -1.63 -5.39 1.98
CA ASN A 458 -2.89 -5.44 2.75
C ASN A 458 -3.88 -6.46 2.19
N THR A 459 -3.88 -6.67 0.87
CA THR A 459 -4.84 -7.50 0.15
C THR A 459 -4.27 -8.80 -0.37
N GLY A 460 -2.93 -8.91 -0.49
CA GLY A 460 -2.26 -10.08 -1.07
C GLY A 460 -2.43 -10.20 -2.59
N LEU A 461 -3.00 -9.20 -3.26
CA LEU A 461 -3.18 -9.20 -4.71
C LEU A 461 -1.85 -8.99 -5.44
N LEU A 462 -1.67 -9.75 -6.52
CA LEU A 462 -0.55 -9.59 -7.42
C LEU A 462 -0.82 -8.45 -8.41
N LEU A 463 -0.16 -7.31 -8.24
CA LEU A 463 -0.42 -6.13 -9.07
C LEU A 463 0.46 -6.06 -10.32
N ARG A 464 1.63 -6.70 -10.28
CA ARG A 464 2.50 -6.89 -11.43
C ARG A 464 3.32 -8.16 -11.22
N ALA A 465 3.55 -8.88 -12.30
CA ALA A 465 4.38 -10.07 -12.27
C ALA A 465 5.15 -10.20 -13.58
N ALA A 466 6.32 -10.80 -13.48
CA ALA A 466 7.11 -11.23 -14.62
C ALA A 466 7.67 -12.61 -14.30
N ARG A 467 7.07 -13.65 -14.87
CA ARG A 467 7.56 -15.02 -14.79
C ARG A 467 8.57 -15.25 -15.89
N ARG A 468 9.78 -15.63 -15.50
CA ARG A 468 10.92 -15.81 -16.40
C ARG A 468 11.57 -17.16 -16.20
N MET A 469 11.68 -17.91 -17.29
CA MET A 469 12.24 -19.26 -17.29
C MET A 469 12.99 -19.50 -18.59
N GLN A 470 14.05 -20.28 -18.52
CA GLN A 470 14.81 -20.76 -19.67
C GLN A 470 14.63 -22.26 -19.80
N ILE A 471 14.51 -22.70 -21.04
CA ILE A 471 14.37 -24.10 -21.43
C ILE A 471 15.70 -24.52 -22.05
N ASN A 472 16.30 -25.55 -21.48
CA ASN A 472 17.56 -26.14 -21.91
C ASN A 472 17.31 -27.62 -22.24
N ALA A 473 18.05 -28.18 -23.20
CA ALA A 473 18.14 -29.64 -23.32
C ALA A 473 19.50 -30.13 -22.84
N ALA A 474 19.49 -31.25 -22.11
CA ALA A 474 20.71 -31.95 -21.74
C ALA A 474 21.20 -32.77 -22.94
N LEU A 475 22.39 -32.42 -23.44
CA LEU A 475 23.12 -33.20 -24.43
C LEU A 475 24.09 -34.12 -23.68
N GLU A 476 23.89 -35.41 -23.83
CA GLU A 476 24.66 -36.47 -23.18
C GLU A 476 25.05 -37.53 -24.21
N GLN A 477 26.10 -38.28 -23.92
CA GLN A 477 26.47 -39.44 -24.72
C GLN A 477 25.38 -40.51 -24.65
N VAL A 478 24.89 -40.92 -25.80
CA VAL A 478 23.92 -41.99 -25.96
C VAL A 478 24.57 -43.15 -26.71
N ALA A 479 24.67 -44.30 -26.06
CA ALA A 479 25.20 -45.51 -26.66
C ALA A 479 24.46 -45.84 -27.98
N GLY A 480 25.23 -46.09 -29.04
CA GLY A 480 24.71 -46.36 -30.39
C GLY A 480 24.51 -45.12 -31.26
N PHE A 481 24.72 -43.91 -30.74
CA PHE A 481 24.67 -42.66 -31.50
C PHE A 481 26.04 -41.97 -31.48
N SER A 482 26.87 -42.27 -32.48
CA SER A 482 28.26 -41.78 -32.56
C SER A 482 28.39 -40.26 -32.51
N ASP A 483 27.39 -39.54 -33.00
CA ASP A 483 27.34 -38.07 -32.98
C ASP A 483 27.31 -37.49 -31.55
N THR A 484 27.02 -38.33 -30.54
CA THR A 484 26.94 -37.94 -29.14
C THR A 484 28.17 -38.34 -28.32
N ASP A 485 29.12 -39.08 -28.90
CA ASP A 485 30.28 -39.64 -28.18
C ASP A 485 31.19 -38.58 -27.52
N ARG A 486 31.08 -37.32 -27.95
CA ARG A 486 31.84 -36.19 -27.38
C ARG A 486 31.24 -35.66 -26.07
N PHE A 487 29.98 -35.96 -25.77
CA PHE A 487 29.28 -35.45 -24.59
C PHE A 487 29.37 -36.43 -23.40
N SER A 488 30.59 -36.78 -23.00
CA SER A 488 30.83 -37.68 -21.86
C SER A 488 30.35 -37.10 -20.53
N SER A 489 30.22 -35.78 -20.44
CA SER A 489 29.50 -35.06 -19.37
C SER A 489 28.30 -34.30 -19.94
N PRO A 490 27.16 -34.20 -19.20
CA PRO A 490 25.98 -33.52 -19.69
C PRO A 490 26.19 -32.03 -19.94
N LEU A 491 26.05 -31.61 -21.20
CA LEU A 491 26.05 -30.20 -21.60
C LEU A 491 24.60 -29.70 -21.65
N LEU A 492 24.26 -28.70 -20.82
CA LEU A 492 22.95 -28.05 -20.91
C LEU A 492 22.96 -26.99 -22.02
N MET A 493 22.41 -27.36 -23.18
CA MET A 493 22.27 -26.46 -24.31
C MET A 493 21.01 -25.59 -24.15
N PRO A 494 21.11 -24.27 -24.02
CA PRO A 494 19.95 -23.40 -23.90
C PRO A 494 19.28 -23.21 -25.28
N TYR A 495 17.96 -23.35 -25.34
CA TYR A 495 17.18 -23.17 -26.58
C TYR A 495 16.45 -21.84 -26.63
N ALA A 496 15.76 -21.53 -25.54
CA ALA A 496 14.93 -20.34 -25.45
C ALA A 496 14.72 -19.93 -23.99
N TRP A 497 14.52 -18.64 -23.77
CA TRP A 497 13.96 -18.15 -22.52
C TRP A 497 12.69 -17.35 -22.77
N LEU A 498 11.79 -17.44 -21.80
CA LEU A 498 10.42 -16.96 -21.87
C LEU A 498 10.22 -15.88 -20.80
N ASN A 499 9.53 -14.80 -21.16
CA ASN A 499 9.01 -13.80 -20.23
C ASN A 499 7.50 -13.73 -20.38
N GLU A 500 6.80 -14.11 -19.32
CA GLU A 500 5.37 -13.92 -19.22
C GLU A 500 5.12 -12.84 -18.18
N SER A 501 4.62 -11.69 -18.64
CA SER A 501 4.47 -10.51 -17.78
C SER A 501 3.09 -9.91 -17.89
N GLY A 502 2.59 -9.44 -16.76
CA GLY A 502 1.28 -8.83 -16.63
C GLY A 502 1.30 -7.81 -15.51
N GLY A 503 0.35 -6.88 -15.56
CA GLY A 503 0.19 -5.92 -14.48
C GLY A 503 -1.12 -5.17 -14.58
N ILE A 504 -1.47 -4.55 -13.47
CA ILE A 504 -2.71 -3.80 -13.32
C ILE A 504 -2.77 -2.62 -14.31
N GLY A 505 -3.90 -2.52 -15.03
CA GLY A 505 -4.20 -1.39 -15.90
C GLY A 505 -4.36 -0.08 -15.12
N VAL A 506 -4.19 1.06 -15.80
CA VAL A 506 -4.19 2.39 -15.16
C VAL A 506 -5.53 2.68 -14.44
N GLU A 507 -6.65 2.37 -15.07
CA GLU A 507 -7.98 2.59 -14.51
C GLU A 507 -8.27 1.67 -13.32
N ALA A 508 -7.87 0.39 -13.43
CA ALA A 508 -7.98 -0.57 -12.34
C ALA A 508 -7.14 -0.13 -11.14
N ALA A 509 -5.93 0.36 -11.37
CA ALA A 509 -5.05 0.88 -10.32
C ALA A 509 -5.63 2.15 -9.66
N ALA A 510 -6.22 3.07 -10.44
CA ALA A 510 -6.90 4.23 -9.90
C ALA A 510 -8.10 3.85 -9.02
N ARG A 511 -8.92 2.89 -9.47
CA ARG A 511 -10.04 2.35 -8.69
C ARG A 511 -9.56 1.66 -7.41
N PHE A 512 -8.49 0.88 -7.48
CA PHE A 512 -7.90 0.22 -6.31
C PHE A 512 -7.40 1.23 -5.28
N ARG A 513 -6.63 2.25 -5.71
CA ARG A 513 -6.18 3.35 -4.84
C ARG A 513 -7.34 4.04 -4.15
N GLY A 514 -8.39 4.39 -4.90
CA GLY A 514 -9.55 5.10 -4.38
C GLY A 514 -10.41 4.29 -3.40
N ARG A 515 -10.63 3.00 -3.67
CA ARG A 515 -11.56 2.16 -2.89
C ARG A 515 -10.93 1.42 -1.73
N VAL A 516 -9.63 1.14 -1.82
CA VAL A 516 -8.89 0.31 -0.84
C VAL A 516 -7.91 1.16 -0.05
N LEU A 517 -6.97 1.84 -0.73
CA LEU A 517 -5.86 2.51 -0.05
C LEU A 517 -6.20 3.88 0.53
N GLN A 518 -7.01 4.68 -0.15
CA GLN A 518 -7.39 6.02 0.33
C GLN A 518 -8.13 5.98 1.66
N PRO A 519 -9.16 5.13 1.87
CA PRO A 519 -9.82 5.02 3.17
C PRO A 519 -8.86 4.65 4.30
N LEU A 520 -7.92 3.72 4.05
CA LEU A 520 -6.90 3.31 5.01
C LEU A 520 -5.94 4.46 5.37
N ARG A 521 -5.48 5.21 4.37
CA ARG A 521 -4.60 6.37 4.60
C ARG A 521 -5.33 7.49 5.32
N LEU A 522 -6.58 7.74 4.96
CA LEU A 522 -7.40 8.78 5.56
C LEU A 522 -7.71 8.47 7.02
N SER A 523 -8.02 7.22 7.36
CA SER A 523 -8.22 6.84 8.77
C SER A 523 -6.96 7.05 9.60
N SER A 524 -5.78 6.70 9.06
CA SER A 524 -4.50 6.95 9.75
C SER A 524 -4.21 8.45 9.91
N LEU A 525 -4.47 9.26 8.87
CA LEU A 525 -4.30 10.71 8.93
C LEU A 525 -5.23 11.33 9.99
N ILE A 526 -6.50 10.95 10.01
CA ILE A 526 -7.48 11.43 11.00
C ILE A 526 -7.02 11.06 12.42
N SER A 527 -6.51 9.84 12.63
CA SER A 527 -5.96 9.44 13.93
C SER A 527 -4.82 10.36 14.39
N TRP A 528 -3.86 10.66 13.52
CA TRP A 528 -2.76 11.58 13.85
C TRP A 528 -3.24 13.01 14.13
N LEU A 529 -4.20 13.50 13.37
CA LEU A 529 -4.80 14.82 13.60
C LEU A 529 -5.56 14.88 14.94
N LEU A 530 -6.28 13.82 15.31
CA LEU A 530 -6.97 13.72 16.60
C LEU A 530 -5.99 13.68 17.76
N LEU A 531 -4.88 12.94 17.63
CA LEU A 531 -3.82 12.90 18.64
C LEU A 531 -3.16 14.28 18.82
N ALA A 532 -2.83 14.96 17.72
CA ALA A 532 -2.26 16.30 17.74
C ALA A 532 -3.22 17.33 18.36
N ALA A 533 -4.51 17.27 17.99
CA ALA A 533 -5.53 18.13 18.56
C ALA A 533 -5.73 17.87 20.06
N GLY A 534 -5.74 16.60 20.48
CA GLY A 534 -5.82 16.20 21.89
C GLY A 534 -4.64 16.71 22.72
N LEU A 535 -3.42 16.61 22.19
CA LEU A 535 -2.24 17.14 22.85
C LEU A 535 -2.27 18.68 22.95
N ALA A 536 -2.71 19.37 21.90
CA ALA A 536 -2.85 20.83 21.92
C ALA A 536 -3.89 21.30 22.95
N LEU A 537 -5.03 20.60 23.04
CA LEU A 537 -6.06 20.89 24.06
C LEU A 537 -5.55 20.62 25.48
N LEU A 538 -4.72 19.58 25.66
CA LEU A 538 -4.11 19.27 26.96
C LEU A 538 -3.12 20.35 27.38
N ILE A 539 -2.25 20.80 26.47
CA ILE A 539 -1.32 21.92 26.72
C ILE A 539 -2.11 23.19 27.06
N LEU A 540 -3.16 23.51 26.29
CA LEU A 540 -4.01 24.66 26.54
C LEU A 540 -4.68 24.58 27.91
N CYS A 541 -5.19 23.40 28.30
CA CYS A 541 -5.74 23.16 29.62
C CYS A 541 -4.71 23.42 30.72
N CYS A 542 -3.47 22.91 30.58
CA CYS A 542 -2.38 23.18 31.52
C CYS A 542 -2.05 24.67 31.63
N VAL A 543 -1.99 25.39 30.49
CA VAL A 543 -1.74 26.83 30.48
C VAL A 543 -2.86 27.59 31.20
N VAL A 544 -4.13 27.29 30.90
CA VAL A 544 -5.28 27.91 31.57
C VAL A 544 -5.28 27.64 33.07
N CYS A 545 -5.02 26.40 33.49
CA CYS A 545 -4.88 26.03 34.90
C CYS A 545 -3.72 26.78 35.57
N SER A 546 -2.57 26.90 34.89
CA SER A 546 -1.42 27.64 35.42
C SER A 546 -1.70 29.14 35.57
N LEU A 547 -2.42 29.73 34.61
CA LEU A 547 -2.82 31.13 34.64
C LEU A 547 -3.84 31.36 35.76
N GLU A 548 -4.78 30.44 35.93
CA GLU A 548 -5.75 30.47 37.03
C GLU A 548 -5.05 30.42 38.39
N ILE A 549 -4.08 29.53 38.58
CA ILE A 549 -3.29 29.45 39.81
C ILE A 549 -2.53 30.76 40.05
N ARG A 550 -1.86 31.31 39.03
CA ARG A 550 -1.13 32.58 39.13
C ARG A 550 -2.04 33.75 39.50
N LEU A 551 -3.22 33.84 38.89
CA LEU A 551 -4.22 34.87 39.20
C LEU A 551 -4.73 34.75 40.63
N ARG A 552 -5.03 33.53 41.10
CA ARG A 552 -5.46 33.26 42.48
C ARG A 552 -4.40 33.63 43.51
N VAL A 553 -3.13 33.29 43.25
CA VAL A 553 -2.01 33.68 44.12
C VAL A 553 -1.89 35.20 44.17
N ALA A 554 -1.96 35.88 43.03
CA ALA A 554 -1.90 37.35 42.96
C ALA A 554 -3.07 38.03 43.70
N ASP A 555 -4.29 37.47 43.62
CA ASP A 555 -5.45 38.01 44.33
C ASP A 555 -5.35 37.78 45.85
N ARG A 556 -4.82 36.63 46.31
CA ARG A 556 -4.54 36.36 47.73
C ARG A 556 -3.46 37.31 48.29
N ILE A 557 -2.39 37.55 47.54
CA ILE A 557 -1.34 38.52 47.90
C ILE A 557 -1.93 39.94 48.01
N ARG A 558 -2.80 40.34 47.05
CA ARG A 558 -3.49 41.64 47.10
C ARG A 558 -4.50 41.76 48.25
N ALA A 559 -5.08 40.66 48.72
CA ALA A 559 -5.95 40.64 49.90
C ALA A 559 -5.15 40.76 51.20
N ALA A 560 -4.03 40.04 51.32
CA ALA A 560 -3.12 40.14 52.47
C ALA A 560 -2.55 41.57 52.62
N ARG A 561 -2.14 42.20 51.52
CA ARG A 561 -1.61 43.58 51.51
C ARG A 561 -2.66 44.64 51.88
N ARG A 562 -3.97 44.34 51.77
CA ARG A 562 -5.06 45.22 52.26
C ARG A 562 -5.30 45.11 53.76
N GLN A 563 -4.98 43.97 54.37
CA GLN A 563 -5.04 43.80 55.83
C GLN A 563 -3.85 44.43 56.56
N GLU A 564 -2.72 44.65 55.88
CA GLU A 564 -1.53 45.31 56.44
C GLU A 564 -1.49 46.84 56.29
N GLN A 565 -2.51 47.49 55.69
CA GLN A 565 -2.59 48.96 55.76
C GLN A 565 -3.09 49.39 57.15
N PRO A 566 -2.31 50.19 57.93
CA PRO A 566 -2.80 50.77 59.18
C PRO A 566 -3.94 51.73 58.89
N LEU A 567 -4.99 51.72 59.72
CA LEU A 567 -5.97 52.81 59.80
C LEU A 567 -5.26 54.09 60.28
N GLU A 568 -4.69 54.88 59.38
CA GLU A 568 -4.46 56.31 59.60
C GLU A 568 -5.73 57.08 59.23
N SER A 569 -6.72 57.04 60.13
CA SER A 569 -7.67 58.13 60.37
C SER A 569 -8.66 57.74 61.47
N MET A 570 -8.30 57.94 62.74
CA MET A 570 -9.29 58.09 63.81
C MET A 570 -8.81 59.20 64.76
N ASN A 571 -9.67 60.20 64.93
CA ASN A 571 -9.44 61.42 65.69
C ASN A 571 -9.42 61.16 67.20
N SER A 572 -8.81 62.09 67.95
CA SER A 572 -8.61 62.04 69.41
C SER A 572 -9.86 62.25 70.26
N SER A 573 -11.06 61.88 69.79
CA SER A 573 -12.31 62.02 70.56
C SER A 573 -12.87 60.71 71.11
N ASP A 574 -12.37 59.55 70.66
CA ASP A 574 -12.98 58.26 71.02
C ASP A 574 -12.17 57.48 72.10
N LEU A 575 -11.14 58.10 72.66
CA LEU A 575 -10.24 57.50 73.65
C LEU A 575 -10.67 57.72 75.11
N ALA A 576 -11.83 58.35 75.35
CA ALA A 576 -12.32 58.68 76.69
C ALA A 576 -13.41 57.73 77.24
N ASP A 577 -14.02 56.88 76.41
CA ASP A 577 -15.15 56.02 76.81
C ASP A 577 -14.79 54.55 77.09
N LEU A 578 -13.50 54.19 77.11
CA LEU A 578 -13.03 52.81 77.41
C LEU A 578 -12.15 52.71 78.66
N TYR A 579 -12.30 53.65 79.59
CA TYR A 579 -11.83 53.54 80.98
C TYR A 579 -13.01 53.66 81.96
N SER A 580 -14.00 52.79 81.84
CA SER A 580 -15.01 52.56 82.89
C SER A 580 -15.79 51.29 82.56
N GLU A 581 -15.49 50.22 83.29
CA GLU A 581 -16.19 48.91 83.41
C GLU A 581 -15.20 47.71 83.43
N GLU A 582 -13.96 47.91 83.90
CA GLU A 582 -13.07 46.80 84.28
C GLU A 582 -13.17 46.44 85.79
N SER A 583 -14.23 46.88 86.47
CA SER A 583 -14.38 46.74 87.93
C SER A 583 -15.66 46.04 88.41
N LYS A 584 -16.40 45.34 87.54
CA LYS A 584 -17.56 44.52 87.96
C LYS A 584 -17.76 43.25 87.13
N LEU A 585 -16.95 42.22 87.36
CA LEU A 585 -17.42 40.85 87.66
C LEU A 585 -16.24 39.88 87.84
N LYS A 586 -15.66 39.88 89.04
CA LYS A 586 -15.21 38.62 89.65
C LYS A 586 -16.47 37.92 90.15
N LEU A 587 -16.71 36.66 89.74
CA LEU A 587 -17.30 35.53 90.51
C LEU A 587 -18.09 34.57 89.61
N ARG A 588 -17.42 33.47 89.22
CA ARG A 588 -17.88 32.07 89.19
C ARG A 588 -16.92 31.28 88.30
N THR A 589 -15.86 30.70 88.87
CA THR A 589 -15.73 29.24 89.22
C THR A 589 -15.96 28.35 87.99
N GLY A 590 -15.06 27.47 87.55
CA GLY A 590 -13.80 26.93 88.05
C GLY A 590 -13.39 25.76 87.11
N ASP A 591 -12.15 25.32 87.27
CA ASP A 591 -11.57 24.01 86.91
C ASP A 591 -11.46 23.62 85.42
N ASP A 592 -10.25 23.73 84.84
CA ASP A 592 -9.26 22.63 84.87
C ASP A 592 -7.91 23.08 84.28
N ALA A 593 -6.83 22.74 84.99
CA ALA A 593 -5.46 23.12 84.70
C ALA A 593 -4.71 22.00 83.96
N GLY A 594 -3.94 22.35 82.94
CA GLY A 594 -3.09 21.41 82.20
C GLY A 594 -2.09 22.07 81.25
N GLN A 595 -1.04 22.65 81.85
CA GLN A 595 0.33 22.74 81.33
C GLN A 595 0.65 23.67 80.13
N LEU A 596 1.32 24.78 80.46
CA LEU A 596 2.02 25.68 79.56
C LEU A 596 3.31 25.05 79.02
N ASP A 597 3.58 25.22 77.73
CA ASP A 597 4.92 25.49 77.24
C ASP A 597 4.93 26.77 76.40
N LYS A 598 5.87 27.66 76.74
CA LYS A 598 6.10 28.97 76.13
C LYS A 598 6.68 28.78 74.73
N VAL A 599 6.08 29.43 73.73
CA VAL A 599 6.76 29.69 72.44
C VAL A 599 6.90 31.20 72.28
N GLU A 600 8.16 31.63 72.32
CA GLU A 600 8.63 32.97 71.96
C GLU A 600 8.23 33.33 70.53
N LYS A 601 7.83 34.59 70.33
CA LYS A 601 7.62 35.20 69.01
C LYS A 601 8.97 35.41 68.30
N PRO A 602 9.15 35.00 67.03
CA PRO A 602 10.19 35.57 66.19
C PRO A 602 9.71 36.92 65.63
N LYS A 603 10.54 37.93 65.84
CA LYS A 603 10.48 39.23 65.17
C LYS A 603 11.18 39.09 63.81
N THR A 604 10.63 39.74 62.79
CA THR A 604 11.20 39.98 61.44
C THR A 604 11.20 38.85 60.41
N GLY A 605 10.90 39.23 59.16
CA GLY A 605 10.55 38.36 58.03
C GLY A 605 11.72 37.85 57.18
N ALA A 606 12.84 37.46 57.80
CA ALA A 606 14.00 36.90 57.08
C ALA A 606 14.16 35.37 57.23
N ASP A 607 13.37 34.69 58.05
CA ASP A 607 13.52 33.23 58.33
C ASP A 607 12.54 32.31 57.57
N ILE A 608 11.83 32.81 56.56
CA ILE A 608 10.87 32.00 55.79
C ILE A 608 11.50 31.43 54.49
N GLU A 609 12.64 31.96 54.04
CA GLU A 609 13.28 31.54 52.79
C GLU A 609 14.14 30.27 52.92
N GLU A 610 14.57 29.88 54.13
CA GLU A 610 15.41 28.69 54.35
C GLU A 610 14.61 27.38 54.59
N ARG A 611 13.28 27.48 54.78
CA ARG A 611 12.42 26.31 55.05
C ARG A 611 11.70 25.71 53.84
N LEU A 612 11.80 26.33 52.65
CA LEU A 612 11.13 25.83 51.42
C LEU A 612 12.08 25.20 50.40
N LEU A 613 13.38 25.11 50.69
CA LEU A 613 14.41 24.51 49.83
C LEU A 613 14.88 23.11 50.29
N LYS A 614 14.22 22.50 51.30
CA LYS A 614 14.61 21.17 51.83
C LYS A 614 13.78 19.98 51.35
N ASP A 615 12.70 20.18 50.59
CA ASP A 615 11.82 19.09 50.16
C ASP A 615 11.72 18.96 48.63
N ALA A 616 12.75 18.36 48.02
CA ALA A 616 12.69 17.56 46.78
C ALA A 616 14.07 16.93 46.48
N PRO A 617 14.18 15.75 45.82
CA PRO A 617 13.30 14.57 45.78
C PRO A 617 14.09 13.23 45.95
N ALA A 618 13.40 12.09 46.05
CA ALA A 618 13.99 10.78 45.70
C ALA A 618 12.98 9.91 44.93
N LEU A 619 13.36 9.52 43.71
CA LEU A 619 12.72 8.49 42.88
C LEU A 619 13.05 7.10 43.47
N PRO A 620 12.13 6.12 43.44
CA PRO A 620 12.51 4.72 43.59
C PRO A 620 12.75 4.06 42.22
N GLU A 621 13.90 3.41 42.11
CA GLU A 621 14.19 2.35 41.15
C GLU A 621 13.21 1.19 41.36
N THR A 622 12.68 0.65 40.26
CA THR A 622 12.08 -0.68 40.24
C THR A 622 12.82 -1.53 39.21
N ASP A 623 13.57 -2.49 39.72
CA ASP A 623 14.11 -3.62 38.99
C ASP A 623 12.97 -4.46 38.40
N ILE A 624 13.09 -4.78 37.11
CA ILE A 624 12.42 -5.89 36.44
C ILE A 624 13.52 -6.81 35.95
N VAL A 625 13.52 -8.04 36.49
CA VAL A 625 14.11 -9.24 35.89
C VAL A 625 13.08 -9.86 34.94
#